data_AF-A0AB36YPL2-F1
#
_entry.id   AF-A0AB36YPL2-F1
#
_cell.length_a   1.000
_cell.length_b   1.000
_cell.length_c   1.000
_cell.angle_alpha   90.00
_cell.angle_beta   90.00
_cell.angle_gamma   90.00
#
_symmetry.space_group_name_H-M   'P 1'
#
loop_
_entity.id
_entity.type
_entity.pdbx_description
1 polymer ?
#
loop_
_entity_poly.entity_id
_entity_poly.type
_entity_poly.pdbx_seq_one_letter_code
_entity_poly.pdbx_strand_id
1 'polypeptide(L)'
;MSGEMWCFQNAVFAHWNGGITVFGFAYQISAGIESGTGHHTKVHEAWLEATHLYFQGTDGHTYQVLSRVQADFSDATDAYDDVLRMAGGDA
;
A
#
# COMPACT_ATOMS: atom_id res chain seq x y z
N MET A 1 -14.90 -9.84 10.42
CA MET A 1 -15.47 -8.87 9.45
C MET A 1 -15.06 -9.36 8.08
N SER A 2 -15.99 -9.71 7.19
CA SER A 2 -15.64 -9.99 5.79
C SER A 2 -15.47 -8.64 5.07
N GLY A 3 -14.41 -7.92 5.42
CA GLY A 3 -14.01 -6.72 4.69
C GLY A 3 -13.63 -7.14 3.28
N GLU A 4 -14.15 -6.41 2.30
CA GLU A 4 -13.79 -6.60 0.91
C GLU A 4 -12.28 -6.37 0.76
N MET A 5 -11.54 -7.41 0.36
CA MET A 5 -10.08 -7.36 0.27
C MET A 5 -9.65 -6.90 -1.11
N TRP A 6 -8.77 -5.91 -1.14
CA TRP A 6 -8.21 -5.35 -2.35
C TRP A 6 -6.74 -5.75 -2.50
N CYS A 7 -6.27 -5.79 -3.74
CA CYS A 7 -4.87 -5.99 -4.07
C CYS A 7 -4.29 -4.70 -4.63
N PHE A 8 -3.01 -4.48 -4.36
CA PHE A 8 -2.24 -3.35 -4.87
C PHE A 8 -1.02 -3.87 -5.63
N GLN A 9 -0.91 -3.52 -6.91
CA GLN A 9 0.19 -3.93 -7.79
C GLN A 9 1.02 -2.72 -8.19
N ASN A 10 2.33 -2.93 -8.35
CA ASN A 10 3.33 -1.91 -8.64
C ASN A 10 3.29 -0.76 -7.63
N ALA A 11 3.13 -1.11 -6.35
CA ALA A 11 3.03 -0.16 -5.26
C ALA A 11 4.32 0.67 -5.14
N VAL A 12 4.17 1.99 -5.24
CA VAL A 12 5.21 2.98 -4.99
C VAL A 12 4.82 3.75 -3.74
N PHE A 13 5.66 3.69 -2.71
CA PHE A 13 5.47 4.43 -1.46
C PHE A 13 6.31 5.70 -1.52
N ALA A 14 5.72 6.85 -1.17
CA ALA A 14 6.43 8.13 -1.13
C ALA A 14 5.90 9.00 0.01
N HIS A 15 6.76 9.83 0.58
CA HIS A 15 6.32 10.88 1.48
C HIS A 15 5.64 11.98 0.66
N TRP A 16 4.36 12.23 0.93
CA TRP A 16 3.63 13.27 0.25
C TRP A 16 2.57 13.89 1.15
N ASN A 17 2.55 15.23 1.21
CA ASN A 17 1.57 16.01 1.95
C ASN A 17 1.41 15.55 3.41
N GLY A 18 2.54 15.37 4.11
CA GLY A 18 2.59 15.07 5.55
C GLY A 18 2.25 13.62 5.94
N GLY A 19 2.44 12.66 5.03
CA GLY A 19 2.28 11.23 5.32
C GLY A 19 2.83 10.37 4.19
N ILE A 20 2.64 9.06 4.27
CA ILE A 20 3.04 8.12 3.23
C ILE A 20 1.86 7.88 2.29
N THR A 21 2.04 8.16 1.01
CA THR A 21 1.06 7.88 -0.05
C THR A 21 1.55 6.71 -0.89
N VAL A 22 0.65 5.77 -1.18
CA VAL A 22 0.90 4.64 -2.08
C VAL A 22 0.30 4.94 -3.44
N PHE A 23 1.04 4.72 -4.50
CA PHE A 23 0.60 4.82 -5.90
C PHE A 23 0.76 3.49 -6.61
N GLY A 24 -0.11 3.20 -7.57
CA GLY A 24 -0.03 2.00 -8.39
C GLY A 24 -1.39 1.61 -8.93
N PHE A 25 -1.67 0.31 -8.98
CA PHE A 25 -2.93 -0.21 -9.48
C PHE A 25 -3.66 -0.99 -8.39
N ALA A 26 -4.92 -0.66 -8.16
CA ALA A 26 -5.77 -1.31 -7.18
C ALA A 26 -6.83 -2.19 -7.85
N TYR A 27 -7.09 -3.36 -7.26
CA TYR A 27 -8.03 -4.35 -7.79
C TYR A 27 -8.83 -4.96 -6.64
N GLN A 28 -10.13 -5.13 -6.85
CA GLN A 28 -10.95 -5.90 -5.94
C GLN A 28 -10.75 -7.38 -6.22
N ILE A 29 -10.37 -8.18 -5.22
CA ILE A 29 -10.04 -9.61 -5.44
C ILE A 29 -11.22 -10.39 -6.02
N SER A 30 -12.45 -10.08 -5.58
CA SER A 30 -13.67 -10.71 -6.08
C SER A 30 -14.04 -10.33 -7.51
N ALA A 31 -13.50 -9.24 -8.07
CA ALA A 31 -13.76 -8.78 -9.43
C ALA A 31 -12.72 -9.26 -10.45
N GLY A 32 -11.60 -9.83 -9.99
CA GLY A 32 -10.48 -10.24 -10.84
C GLY A 32 -9.51 -9.09 -11.18
N ILE A 33 -8.34 -9.45 -11.74
CA ILE A 33 -7.21 -8.53 -11.98
C ILE A 33 -7.39 -7.70 -13.27
N GLU A 34 -8.41 -7.96 -14.08
CA GLU A 34 -8.51 -7.39 -15.43
C GLU A 34 -8.85 -5.88 -15.49
N SER A 35 -9.13 -5.23 -14.34
CA SER A 35 -9.60 -3.84 -14.29
C SER A 35 -8.71 -2.90 -13.47
N GLY A 36 -7.40 -2.95 -13.66
CA GLY A 36 -6.48 -2.08 -12.92
C GLY A 36 -6.67 -0.62 -13.27
N THR A 37 -7.29 0.14 -12.37
CA THR A 37 -7.28 1.60 -12.45
C THR A 37 -6.08 2.12 -11.67
N GLY A 38 -5.42 3.14 -12.23
CA GLY A 38 -4.41 3.89 -11.48
C GLY A 38 -5.07 4.42 -10.20
N HIS A 39 -4.50 4.08 -9.06
CA HIS A 39 -5.03 4.43 -7.74
C HIS A 39 -3.93 5.01 -6.86
N HIS A 40 -4.32 5.89 -5.95
CA HIS A 40 -3.46 6.34 -4.88
C HIS A 40 -4.25 6.59 -3.61
N THR A 41 -3.64 6.30 -2.48
CA THR A 41 -4.25 6.51 -1.17
C THR A 41 -3.16 6.69 -0.11
N LYS A 42 -3.48 7.38 0.99
CA LYS A 42 -2.54 7.50 2.11
C LYS A 42 -2.59 6.24 2.96
N VAL A 43 -1.43 5.81 3.44
CA VAL A 43 -1.31 4.73 4.43
C VAL A 43 -1.80 5.25 5.77
N HIS A 44 -2.85 4.63 6.32
CA HIS A 44 -3.32 4.88 7.68
C HIS A 44 -2.60 3.97 8.69
N GLU A 45 -2.57 2.67 8.38
CA GLU A 45 -1.90 1.62 9.15
C GLU A 45 -1.33 0.58 8.18
N ALA A 46 -0.30 -0.14 8.60
CA ALA A 46 0.28 -1.24 7.85
C ALA A 46 0.65 -2.39 8.79
N TRP A 47 0.64 -3.62 8.29
CA TRP A 47 1.06 -4.80 9.04
C TRP A 47 1.59 -5.88 8.09
N LEU A 48 2.38 -6.80 8.64
CA LEU A 48 2.86 -7.98 7.94
C LEU A 48 2.03 -9.19 8.37
N GLU A 49 1.52 -9.94 7.39
CA GLU A 49 0.93 -11.26 7.62
C GLU A 49 1.69 -12.28 6.77
N ALA A 50 2.38 -13.19 7.46
CA ALA A 50 3.38 -14.08 6.88
C ALA A 50 4.45 -13.30 6.07
N THR A 51 4.43 -13.42 4.74
CA THR A 51 5.37 -12.76 3.83
C THR A 51 4.77 -11.59 3.06
N HIS A 52 3.52 -11.21 3.37
CA HIS A 52 2.79 -10.19 2.63
C HIS A 52 2.63 -8.93 3.48
N LEU A 53 2.84 -7.78 2.84
CA LEU A 53 2.54 -6.48 3.40
C LEU A 53 1.08 -6.14 3.13
N TYR A 54 0.38 -5.73 4.18
CA TYR A 54 -0.96 -5.19 4.13
C TYR A 54 -0.94 -3.75 4.62
N PHE A 55 -1.86 -2.95 4.10
CA PHE A 55 -2.11 -1.61 4.63
C PHE A 55 -3.59 -1.24 4.54
N GLN A 56 -4.03 -0.38 5.45
CA GLN A 56 -5.31 0.31 5.35
C GLN A 56 -5.10 1.67 4.69
N GLY A 57 -5.82 1.91 3.61
CA GLY A 57 -5.89 3.22 2.97
C GLY A 57 -6.80 4.16 3.74
N THR A 58 -6.56 5.47 3.63
CA THR A 58 -7.49 6.50 4.16
C THR A 58 -8.82 6.55 3.41
N ASP A 59 -8.93 5.83 2.29
CA ASP A 59 -10.18 5.57 1.57
C ASP A 59 -11.04 4.47 2.22
N GLY A 60 -10.56 3.84 3.29
CA GLY A 60 -11.28 2.83 4.06
C GLY A 60 -11.08 1.40 3.56
N HIS A 61 -10.29 1.19 2.50
CA HIS A 61 -10.01 -0.13 1.96
C HIS A 61 -8.76 -0.76 2.57
N THR A 62 -8.75 -2.08 2.67
CA THR A 62 -7.58 -2.87 3.05
C THR A 62 -6.96 -3.49 1.82
N TYR A 63 -5.66 -3.23 1.65
CA TYR A 63 -4.90 -3.63 0.49
C TYR A 63 -3.81 -4.63 0.85
N GLN A 64 -3.75 -5.74 0.13
CA GLN A 64 -2.57 -6.61 0.06
C GLN A 64 -1.63 -6.10 -1.02
N VAL A 65 -0.36 -5.87 -0.69
CA VAL A 65 0.66 -5.48 -1.66
C VAL A 65 1.19 -6.72 -2.38
N LEU A 66 0.88 -6.82 -3.68
CA LEU A 66 1.32 -7.94 -4.53
C LEU A 66 2.73 -7.72 -5.10
N SER A 67 3.04 -6.49 -5.48
CA SER A 67 4.36 -6.10 -5.95
C SER A 67 4.65 -4.65 -5.58
N ARG A 68 5.92 -4.35 -5.35
CA ARG A 68 6.40 -2.99 -5.12
C ARG A 68 7.35 -2.55 -6.24
N VAL A 69 7.36 -1.26 -6.51
CA VAL A 69 8.35 -0.59 -7.35
C VAL A 69 9.05 0.44 -6.47
N GLN A 70 10.37 0.38 -6.41
CA GLN A 70 11.14 1.42 -5.73
C GLN A 70 11.15 2.67 -6.61
N ALA A 71 10.63 3.75 -6.07
CA ALA A 71 10.73 5.06 -6.69
C ALA A 71 12.16 5.60 -6.57
N ASP A 72 12.66 6.19 -7.65
CA ASP A 72 13.92 6.93 -7.67
C ASP A 72 13.62 8.44 -7.55
N PHE A 73 12.99 8.82 -6.44
CA PHE A 73 12.72 10.21 -6.08
C PHE A 73 13.32 10.48 -4.69
N SER A 74 13.84 11.69 -4.47
CA SER A 74 14.50 12.07 -3.20
C SER A 74 13.61 11.89 -1.97
N ASP A 75 12.30 12.02 -2.15
CA ASP A 75 11.30 12.03 -1.08
C ASP A 75 10.58 10.67 -0.94
N ALA A 76 11.12 9.62 -1.56
CA ALA A 76 10.51 8.28 -1.60
C ALA A 76 11.50 7.14 -1.26
N THR A 77 12.78 7.45 -1.07
CA THR A 77 13.86 6.47 -0.91
C THR A 77 13.76 5.67 0.38
N ASP A 78 13.24 6.25 1.46
CA ASP A 78 13.05 5.64 2.78
C ASP A 78 11.57 5.38 3.14
N ALA A 79 10.62 5.88 2.34
CA ALA A 79 9.18 5.74 2.60
C ALA A 79 8.71 4.28 2.73
N TYR A 80 9.31 3.33 1.98
CA TYR A 80 8.96 1.91 2.14
C TYR A 80 9.50 1.33 3.47
N ASP A 81 10.69 1.75 3.89
CA ASP A 81 11.28 1.29 5.15
C ASP A 81 10.49 1.83 6.35
N ASP A 82 9.95 3.05 6.24
CA ASP A 82 9.02 3.61 7.22
C ASP A 82 7.74 2.76 7.34
N VAL A 83 7.17 2.32 6.21
CA VAL A 83 5.99 1.45 6.21
C VAL A 83 6.29 0.10 6.86
N LEU A 84 7.48 -0.47 6.64
CA LEU A 84 7.89 -1.70 7.31
C LEU A 84 8.07 -1.51 8.82
N ARG A 85 8.57 -0.36 9.28
CA ARG A 85 8.65 -0.03 10.71
C ARG A 85 7.28 0.10 11.35
N MET A 86 6.35 0.79 10.68
CA MET A 86 4.93 0.82 11.10
C MET A 86 4.35 -0.59 11.21
N ALA A 87 4.63 -1.45 10.24
CA ALA A 87 4.14 -2.83 10.20
C ALA A 87 4.80 -3.76 11.23
N GLY A 88 6.03 -3.46 11.65
CA GLY A 88 6.79 -4.22 12.64
C GLY A 88 6.49 -3.85 14.10
N GLY A 89 5.70 -2.80 14.33
CA GLY A 89 5.35 -2.34 15.68
C GLY A 89 6.29 -1.28 16.26
N ASP A 90 7.21 -0.72 15.46
CA ASP A 90 8.01 0.45 15.83
C ASP A 90 7.38 1.71 15.21
N ALA A 91 6.30 2.18 15.83
CA ALA A 91 5.69 3.49 15.59
C ALA A 91 5.35 4.16 16.92
#